data_AF-A0A2N6G1S6-F1
#
_entry.id   AF-A0A2N6G1S6-F1
#
_cell.length_a   1.000
_cell.length_b   1.000
_cell.length_c   1.000
_cell.angle_alpha   90.00
_cell.angle_beta   90.00
_cell.angle_gamma   90.00
#
_symmetry.space_group_name_H-M   'P 1'
#
loop_
_entity.id
_entity.type
_entity.pdbx_description
1 polymer ?
#
loop_
_entity_poly.entity_id
_entity_poly.type
_entity_poly.pdbx_seq_one_letter_code
_entity_poly.pdbx_strand_id
1 'polypeptide(L)'
;MNSNRREFLLKSARTAGLVFLGGLIWSAYVDEVTASKLILRPPGALNEKDFLSTCIKCGLCVEACPFYTLKLAKPGDNKPLGTPFFTPREVPCYMCTDIPCVPVCPTDALDEKLVSTNGELDINIAQMGVAVIDSQSCIAFWGIQCDACYRACPILGQAITIEYEKNDRTGKHSFMKPVVHADACTGCGLCERACVTEKAAIFVLPREVALGRAGDYYVKGWDKEDQKRVKNAKEIKTTTELSKDTAIDSLNDMKGLLDD
;
A
#
# COMPACT_ATOMS: atom_id res chain seq x y z
N MET A 1 -7.53 58.13 -28.54
CA MET A 1 -7.12 56.76 -28.16
C MET A 1 -8.23 55.81 -28.58
N ASN A 2 -7.98 54.90 -29.52
CA ASN A 2 -9.00 54.18 -30.30
C ASN A 2 -9.83 53.22 -29.44
N SER A 3 -11.16 53.43 -29.34
CA SER A 3 -12.08 52.70 -28.44
C SER A 3 -11.95 51.17 -28.54
N ASN A 4 -11.80 50.65 -29.76
CA ASN A 4 -11.69 49.22 -30.05
C ASN A 4 -10.46 48.55 -29.43
N ARG A 5 -9.32 49.26 -29.29
CA ARG A 5 -8.11 48.70 -28.67
C ARG A 5 -8.27 48.53 -27.16
N ARG A 6 -8.93 49.50 -26.51
CA ARG A 6 -9.21 49.48 -25.07
C ARG A 6 -10.19 48.36 -24.73
N GLU A 7 -11.23 48.19 -25.54
CA GLU A 7 -12.21 47.13 -25.35
C GLU A 7 -11.58 45.73 -25.53
N PHE A 8 -10.74 45.55 -26.56
CA PHE A 8 -10.00 44.31 -26.78
C PHE A 8 -9.08 43.94 -25.60
N LEU A 9 -8.32 44.90 -25.06
CA LEU A 9 -7.44 44.67 -23.91
C LEU A 9 -8.22 44.32 -22.64
N LEU A 10 -9.32 45.03 -22.37
CA LEU A 10 -10.17 44.76 -21.21
C LEU A 10 -10.86 43.38 -21.30
N LYS A 11 -11.33 43.00 -22.49
CA LYS A 11 -11.97 41.70 -22.72
C LYS A 11 -10.96 40.56 -22.57
N SER A 12 -9.76 40.72 -23.11
CA SER A 12 -8.66 39.76 -22.96
C SER A 12 -8.23 39.58 -21.51
N ALA A 13 -8.09 40.67 -20.74
CA ALA A 13 -7.75 40.61 -19.32
C ALA A 13 -8.83 39.88 -18.48
N ARG A 14 -10.11 40.13 -18.77
CA ARG A 14 -11.23 39.43 -18.11
C ARG A 14 -11.24 37.94 -18.45
N THR A 15 -11.04 37.58 -19.72
CA THR A 15 -10.96 36.17 -20.14
C THR A 15 -9.76 35.48 -19.48
N ALA A 16 -8.59 36.11 -19.46
CA ALA A 16 -7.41 35.57 -18.78
C ALA A 16 -7.66 35.38 -17.28
N GLY A 17 -8.30 36.33 -16.61
CA GLY A 17 -8.66 36.21 -15.20
C GLY A 17 -9.64 35.06 -14.92
N LEU A 18 -10.66 34.87 -15.77
CA LEU A 18 -11.60 33.76 -15.65
C LEU A 18 -10.94 32.40 -15.91
N VAL A 19 -10.07 32.29 -16.92
CA VAL A 19 -9.30 31.07 -17.19
C VAL A 19 -8.36 30.76 -16.03
N PHE A 20 -7.72 31.77 -15.45
CA PHE A 20 -6.82 31.59 -14.32
C PHE A 20 -7.58 31.12 -13.06
N LEU A 21 -8.69 31.76 -12.70
CA LEU A 21 -9.52 31.33 -11.58
C LEU A 21 -10.12 29.94 -11.81
N GLY A 22 -10.62 29.67 -13.01
CA GLY A 22 -11.11 28.35 -13.39
C GLY A 22 -10.02 27.29 -13.30
N GLY A 23 -8.80 27.61 -13.75
CA GLY A 23 -7.64 26.73 -13.67
C GLY A 23 -7.21 26.45 -12.23
N LEU A 24 -7.23 27.45 -11.34
CA LEU A 24 -6.92 27.26 -9.92
C LEU A 24 -7.97 26.40 -9.20
N ILE A 25 -9.24 26.65 -9.45
CA ILE A 25 -10.34 25.85 -8.86
C ILE A 25 -10.26 24.41 -9.36
N TRP A 26 -10.02 24.21 -10.66
CA TRP A 26 -9.86 22.88 -11.24
C TRP A 26 -8.62 22.16 -10.70
N SER A 27 -7.48 22.85 -10.56
CA SER A 27 -6.26 22.27 -9.99
C SER A 27 -6.50 21.79 -8.56
N ALA A 28 -7.09 22.64 -7.71
CA ALA A 28 -7.41 22.28 -6.33
C ALA A 28 -8.39 21.09 -6.25
N TYR A 29 -9.33 21.01 -7.18
CA TYR A 29 -10.26 19.87 -7.27
C TYR A 29 -9.55 18.58 -7.71
N VAL A 30 -8.65 18.65 -8.70
CA VAL A 30 -7.91 17.48 -9.18
C VAL A 30 -7.02 16.92 -8.08
N ASP A 31 -6.32 17.76 -7.32
CA ASP A 31 -5.46 17.31 -6.22
C ASP A 31 -6.25 16.50 -5.18
N GLU A 32 -7.46 16.94 -4.81
CA GLU A 32 -8.34 16.23 -3.87
C GLU A 32 -8.86 14.89 -4.41
N VAL A 33 -9.06 14.79 -5.74
CA VAL A 33 -9.63 13.60 -6.39
C VAL A 33 -8.56 12.55 -6.70
N THR A 34 -7.28 12.90 -6.66
CA THR A 34 -6.19 11.94 -6.90
C THR A 34 -6.02 10.95 -5.75
N ALA A 35 -5.65 9.72 -6.09
CA ALA A 35 -5.45 8.63 -5.15
C ALA A 35 -4.32 8.97 -4.16
N SER A 36 -4.66 9.12 -2.88
CA SER A 36 -3.63 9.13 -1.83
C SER A 36 -3.11 7.69 -1.66
N LYS A 37 -1.80 7.52 -1.88
CA LYS A 37 -1.13 6.21 -1.86
C LYS A 37 -1.19 5.49 -0.51
N LEU A 38 -1.64 6.16 0.55
CA LEU A 38 -1.65 5.64 1.92
C LEU A 38 -3.06 5.29 2.41
N ILE A 39 -4.05 5.20 1.51
CA ILE A 39 -5.43 4.88 1.87
C ILE A 39 -5.61 3.36 2.00
N LEU A 40 -6.20 2.92 3.10
CA LEU A 40 -6.65 1.55 3.28
C LEU A 40 -8.12 1.39 2.89
N ARG A 41 -8.39 0.40 2.04
CA ARG A 41 -9.72 0.09 1.51
C ARG A 41 -10.37 -1.08 2.27
N PRO A 42 -11.71 -1.17 2.29
CA PRO A 42 -12.42 -2.28 2.92
C PRO A 42 -11.99 -3.65 2.36
N PRO A 43 -12.35 -4.77 3.03
CA PRO A 43 -12.17 -6.11 2.48
C PRO A 43 -12.77 -6.23 1.07
N GLY A 44 -12.15 -7.03 0.21
CA GLY A 44 -12.65 -7.29 -1.15
C GLY A 44 -12.49 -6.13 -2.14
N ALA A 45 -11.87 -5.02 -1.76
CA ALA A 45 -11.63 -3.93 -2.69
C ALA A 45 -10.74 -4.35 -3.87
N LEU A 46 -11.15 -3.96 -5.08
CA LEU A 46 -10.31 -4.05 -6.26
C LEU A 46 -9.03 -3.20 -6.09
N ASN A 47 -8.06 -3.39 -7.00
CA ASN A 47 -6.89 -2.50 -7.08
C ASN A 47 -7.35 -1.04 -7.20
N GLU A 48 -6.61 -0.11 -6.58
CA GLU A 48 -7.07 1.28 -6.38
C GLU A 48 -7.59 1.94 -7.66
N LYS A 49 -6.92 1.75 -8.80
CA LYS A 49 -7.36 2.31 -10.09
C LYS A 49 -8.74 1.78 -10.51
N ASP A 50 -8.93 0.46 -10.42
CA ASP A 50 -10.17 -0.21 -10.84
C ASP A 50 -11.28 0.10 -9.84
N PHE A 51 -10.96 0.07 -8.54
CA PHE A 51 -11.85 0.46 -7.46
C PHE A 51 -12.43 1.86 -7.66
N LEU A 52 -11.59 2.85 -7.97
CA LEU A 52 -12.03 4.24 -8.20
C LEU A 52 -12.93 4.39 -9.44
N SER A 53 -12.73 3.55 -10.46
CA SER A 53 -13.55 3.56 -11.67
C SER A 53 -14.91 2.88 -11.50
N THR A 54 -14.98 1.88 -10.60
CA THR A 54 -16.17 1.05 -10.39
C THR A 54 -17.04 1.57 -9.25
N CYS A 55 -16.44 2.18 -8.22
CA CYS A 55 -17.17 2.66 -7.05
C CYS A 55 -18.08 3.85 -7.39
N ILE A 56 -19.39 3.64 -7.30
CA ILE A 56 -20.42 4.70 -7.48
C ILE A 56 -20.65 5.56 -6.23
N LYS A 57 -19.86 5.37 -5.16
CA LYS A 57 -19.89 6.22 -3.95
C LYS A 57 -21.25 6.21 -3.23
N CYS A 58 -21.97 5.10 -3.29
CA CYS A 58 -23.31 4.96 -2.70
C CYS A 58 -23.31 4.89 -1.15
N GLY A 59 -22.19 4.52 -0.53
CA GLY A 59 -22.07 4.44 0.93
C GLY A 59 -22.67 3.20 1.59
N LEU A 60 -23.26 2.27 0.82
CA LEU A 60 -23.90 1.06 1.36
C LEU A 60 -22.93 0.19 2.20
N CYS A 61 -21.66 0.08 1.79
CA CYS A 61 -20.65 -0.63 2.55
C CYS A 61 -20.37 -0.01 3.93
N VAL A 62 -20.49 1.33 4.04
CA VAL A 62 -20.28 2.07 5.30
C VAL A 62 -21.45 1.84 6.24
N GLU A 63 -22.68 1.88 5.72
CA GLU A 63 -23.90 1.61 6.50
C GLU A 63 -23.96 0.15 6.98
N ALA A 64 -23.55 -0.80 6.13
CA ALA A 64 -23.52 -2.21 6.48
C ALA A 64 -22.42 -2.59 7.48
N CYS A 65 -21.45 -1.70 7.76
CA CYS A 65 -20.36 -1.99 8.68
C CYS A 65 -20.81 -1.87 10.15
N PRO A 66 -20.91 -2.97 10.91
CA PRO A 66 -21.50 -2.94 12.26
C PRO A 66 -20.65 -2.17 13.28
N PHE A 67 -19.35 -2.01 13.02
CA PHE A 67 -18.40 -1.37 13.92
C PHE A 67 -18.08 0.07 13.55
N TYR A 68 -18.72 0.64 12.51
CA TYR A 68 -18.44 1.99 12.02
C TYR A 68 -16.95 2.20 11.68
N THR A 69 -16.26 1.12 11.28
CA THR A 69 -14.86 1.14 10.85
C THR A 69 -14.70 2.00 9.60
N LEU A 70 -15.63 1.84 8.65
CA LEU A 70 -15.56 2.52 7.36
C LEU A 70 -16.10 3.94 7.47
N LYS A 71 -15.45 4.87 6.77
CA LYS A 71 -15.85 6.26 6.63
C LYS A 71 -15.80 6.65 5.15
N LEU A 72 -16.68 7.55 4.73
CA LEU A 72 -16.58 8.17 3.40
C LEU A 72 -15.63 9.36 3.45
N ALA A 73 -14.72 9.44 2.48
CA ALA A 73 -13.84 10.58 2.31
C ALA A 73 -14.64 11.87 2.08
N LYS A 74 -14.37 12.88 2.90
CA LYS A 74 -14.97 14.22 2.85
C LYS A 74 -13.99 15.21 2.23
N PRO A 75 -14.47 16.38 1.75
CA PRO A 75 -13.57 17.42 1.26
C PRO A 75 -12.58 17.85 2.35
N GLY A 76 -11.30 17.85 2.04
CA GLY A 76 -10.20 18.18 2.95
C GLY A 76 -9.49 16.97 3.54
N ASP A 77 -9.98 15.75 3.31
CA ASP A 77 -9.31 14.52 3.77
C ASP A 77 -8.07 14.19 2.93
N ASN A 78 -7.87 14.85 1.77
CA ASN A 78 -6.86 14.50 0.76
C ASN A 78 -6.99 13.02 0.33
N LYS A 79 -8.24 12.60 0.09
CA LYS A 79 -8.61 11.26 -0.34
C LYS A 79 -9.68 11.35 -1.43
N PRO A 80 -9.77 10.37 -2.35
CA PRO A 80 -10.79 10.38 -3.40
C PRO A 80 -12.19 10.56 -2.81
N LEU A 81 -12.79 11.72 -3.09
CA LEU A 81 -14.04 12.17 -2.46
C LEU A 81 -15.15 11.13 -2.60
N GLY A 82 -15.84 10.85 -1.48
CA GLY A 82 -16.99 9.95 -1.42
C GLY A 82 -16.65 8.46 -1.49
N THR A 83 -15.37 8.09 -1.42
CA THR A 83 -14.96 6.68 -1.41
C THR A 83 -14.74 6.18 0.02
N PRO A 84 -15.03 4.88 0.31
CA PRO A 84 -14.88 4.32 1.64
C PRO A 84 -13.40 4.06 1.98
N PHE A 85 -13.02 4.35 3.21
CA PHE A 85 -11.71 4.04 3.79
C PHE A 85 -11.84 3.78 5.29
N PHE A 86 -10.77 3.32 5.93
CA PHE A 86 -10.69 3.25 7.39
C PHE A 86 -9.31 3.64 7.90
N THR A 87 -9.25 3.99 9.19
CA THR A 87 -8.02 4.37 9.89
C THR A 87 -7.77 3.38 11.02
N PRO A 88 -6.84 2.42 10.87
CA PRO A 88 -6.55 1.37 11.84
C PRO A 88 -6.40 1.84 13.28
N ARG A 89 -5.64 2.94 13.51
CA ARG A 89 -5.42 3.49 14.85
C ARG A 89 -6.70 3.94 15.54
N GLU A 90 -7.66 4.47 14.79
CA GLU A 90 -8.94 4.97 15.33
C GLU A 90 -9.97 3.86 15.50
N VAL A 91 -10.31 3.17 14.42
CA VAL A 91 -11.27 2.06 14.39
C VAL A 91 -10.80 1.08 13.31
N PRO A 92 -10.21 -0.07 13.69
CA PRO A 92 -9.73 -1.07 12.75
C PRO A 92 -10.89 -1.90 12.19
N CYS A 93 -10.59 -2.73 11.20
CA CYS A 93 -11.50 -3.77 10.76
C CYS A 93 -11.51 -4.91 11.80
N TYR A 94 -12.68 -5.23 12.33
CA TYR A 94 -12.87 -6.32 13.29
C TYR A 94 -13.03 -7.70 12.64
N MET A 95 -12.83 -7.81 11.32
CA MET A 95 -12.86 -9.07 10.57
C MET A 95 -14.14 -9.89 10.79
N CYS A 96 -15.30 -9.29 10.51
CA CYS A 96 -16.58 -9.99 10.57
C CYS A 96 -16.58 -11.21 9.65
N THR A 97 -17.06 -12.36 10.12
CA THR A 97 -17.06 -13.62 9.36
C THR A 97 -18.00 -13.60 8.15
N ASP A 98 -19.09 -12.83 8.24
CA ASP A 98 -20.10 -12.63 7.21
C ASP A 98 -19.79 -11.46 6.26
N ILE A 99 -18.71 -10.70 6.52
CA ILE A 99 -18.19 -9.59 5.70
C ILE A 99 -19.32 -8.70 5.13
N PRO A 100 -20.23 -8.15 5.95
CA PRO A 100 -21.47 -7.53 5.47
C PRO A 100 -21.25 -6.32 4.56
N CYS A 101 -20.07 -5.70 4.61
CA CYS A 101 -19.71 -4.58 3.75
C CYS A 101 -19.46 -4.95 2.28
N VAL A 102 -19.16 -6.22 1.95
CA VAL A 102 -18.83 -6.66 0.58
C VAL A 102 -20.09 -7.01 -0.22
N PRO A 103 -20.99 -7.92 0.22
CA PRO A 103 -22.15 -8.34 -0.57
C PRO A 103 -23.16 -7.23 -0.87
N VAL A 104 -23.14 -6.14 -0.08
CA VAL A 104 -24.01 -4.98 -0.31
C VAL A 104 -23.51 -4.07 -1.44
N CYS A 105 -22.34 -4.34 -2.02
CA CYS A 105 -21.79 -3.52 -3.10
C CYS A 105 -22.52 -3.80 -4.42
N PRO A 106 -23.28 -2.83 -4.99
CA PRO A 106 -24.07 -3.09 -6.19
C PRO A 106 -23.25 -3.08 -7.49
N THR A 107 -21.98 -2.68 -7.42
CA THR A 107 -21.11 -2.47 -8.59
C THR A 107 -19.91 -3.41 -8.62
N ASP A 108 -19.78 -4.33 -7.66
CA ASP A 108 -18.60 -5.19 -7.50
C ASP A 108 -17.29 -4.38 -7.35
N ALA A 109 -17.37 -3.16 -6.80
CA ALA A 109 -16.16 -2.42 -6.41
C ALA A 109 -15.47 -3.09 -5.21
N LEU A 110 -16.28 -3.72 -4.36
CA LEU A 110 -15.86 -4.73 -3.40
C LEU A 110 -16.31 -6.08 -3.98
N ASP A 111 -15.37 -6.87 -4.47
CA ASP A 111 -15.63 -8.15 -5.13
C ASP A 111 -15.64 -9.28 -4.10
N GLU A 112 -16.77 -9.98 -3.99
CA GLU A 112 -16.94 -11.15 -3.13
C GLU A 112 -15.91 -12.25 -3.43
N LYS A 113 -15.48 -12.40 -4.69
CA LYS A 113 -14.52 -13.43 -5.10
C LYS A 113 -13.15 -13.23 -4.46
N LEU A 114 -12.77 -11.99 -4.15
CA LEU A 114 -11.51 -11.68 -3.49
C LEU A 114 -11.51 -12.03 -2.00
N VAL A 115 -12.68 -12.32 -1.44
CA VAL A 115 -12.89 -12.69 -0.02
C VAL A 115 -13.70 -13.97 0.11
N SER A 116 -13.65 -14.85 -0.90
CA SER A 116 -14.33 -16.14 -0.87
C SER A 116 -13.36 -17.30 -1.08
N THR A 117 -13.50 -18.34 -0.26
CA THR A 117 -12.78 -19.61 -0.38
C THR A 117 -13.82 -20.72 -0.60
N ASN A 118 -13.68 -21.50 -1.68
CA ASN A 118 -14.62 -22.59 -2.03
C ASN A 118 -16.10 -22.18 -2.16
N GLY A 119 -16.38 -20.91 -2.49
CA GLY A 119 -17.74 -20.40 -2.64
C GLY A 119 -18.38 -19.91 -1.34
N GLU A 120 -17.64 -19.87 -0.23
CA GLU A 120 -18.07 -19.28 1.04
C GLU A 120 -17.18 -18.07 1.38
N LEU A 121 -17.75 -17.08 2.06
CA LEU A 121 -17.01 -15.89 2.48
C LEU A 121 -15.96 -16.27 3.53
N ASP A 122 -14.73 -15.85 3.30
CA ASP A 122 -13.58 -16.06 4.17
C ASP A 122 -12.80 -14.76 4.33
N ILE A 123 -12.98 -14.13 5.49
CA ILE A 123 -12.32 -12.85 5.82
C ILE A 123 -10.81 -12.97 5.99
N ASN A 124 -10.28 -14.19 6.19
CA ASN A 124 -8.86 -14.40 6.46
C ASN A 124 -7.98 -14.25 5.21
N ILE A 125 -8.55 -14.33 4.01
CA ILE A 125 -7.84 -14.12 2.75
C ILE A 125 -7.91 -12.67 2.25
N ALA A 126 -8.65 -11.80 2.95
CA ALA A 126 -8.84 -10.41 2.55
C ALA A 126 -7.51 -9.65 2.51
N GLN A 127 -7.32 -8.83 1.47
CA GLN A 127 -6.06 -8.10 1.23
C GLN A 127 -6.24 -6.58 1.33
N MET A 128 -6.51 -6.05 2.53
CA MET A 128 -6.70 -4.60 2.75
C MET A 128 -5.36 -3.85 2.85
N GLY A 129 -4.31 -4.50 3.35
CA GLY A 129 -3.00 -3.89 3.58
C GLY A 129 -2.01 -4.89 4.19
N VAL A 130 -0.85 -4.41 4.63
CA VAL A 130 0.17 -5.17 5.36
C VAL A 130 0.65 -4.36 6.55
N ALA A 131 0.76 -5.00 7.70
CA ALA A 131 1.34 -4.38 8.89
C ALA A 131 2.87 -4.33 8.79
N VAL A 132 3.44 -3.18 9.10
CA VAL A 132 4.89 -2.93 9.11
C VAL A 132 5.28 -2.48 10.51
N ILE A 133 6.40 -3.00 11.01
CA ILE A 133 6.92 -2.70 12.34
C ILE A 133 8.12 -1.76 12.22
N ASP A 134 8.07 -0.65 12.94
CA ASP A 134 9.25 0.16 13.26
C ASP A 134 10.01 -0.49 14.43
N SER A 135 11.09 -1.19 14.10
CA SER A 135 11.95 -1.85 15.08
C SER A 135 12.65 -0.87 16.04
N GLN A 136 12.79 0.41 15.68
CA GLN A 136 13.45 1.39 16.54
C GLN A 136 12.53 1.88 17.65
N SER A 137 11.23 2.03 17.39
CA SER A 137 10.24 2.48 18.39
C SER A 137 9.54 1.33 19.10
N CYS A 138 9.61 0.10 18.59
CA CYS A 138 8.94 -1.03 19.19
C CYS A 138 9.64 -1.47 20.48
N ILE A 139 8.94 -1.34 21.61
CA ILE A 139 9.45 -1.72 22.94
C ILE A 139 9.82 -3.20 23.06
N ALA A 140 9.23 -4.07 22.23
CA ALA A 140 9.58 -5.49 22.17
C ALA A 140 11.01 -5.71 21.65
N PHE A 141 11.46 -4.87 20.71
CA PHE A 141 12.85 -4.87 20.22
C PHE A 141 13.84 -4.32 21.25
N TRP A 142 13.35 -3.54 22.23
CA TRP A 142 14.16 -3.08 23.36
C TRP A 142 14.30 -4.12 24.48
N GLY A 143 13.63 -5.27 24.34
CA GLY A 143 13.67 -6.36 25.32
C GLY A 143 12.60 -6.27 26.40
N ILE A 144 11.62 -5.38 26.25
CA ILE A 144 10.42 -5.38 27.11
C ILE A 144 9.48 -6.49 26.62
N GLN A 145 8.88 -7.23 27.55
CA GLN A 145 7.96 -8.32 27.22
C GLN A 145 6.58 -7.79 26.78
N CYS A 146 6.50 -7.34 25.53
CA CYS A 146 5.27 -6.86 24.91
C CYS A 146 4.86 -7.79 23.75
N ASP A 147 3.66 -8.36 23.83
CA ASP A 147 3.04 -9.20 22.81
C ASP A 147 1.66 -8.69 22.39
N ALA A 148 1.37 -7.40 22.65
CA ALA A 148 0.06 -6.79 22.42
C ALA A 148 -0.41 -6.91 20.96
N CYS A 149 0.48 -6.61 20.00
CA CYS A 149 0.14 -6.71 18.57
C CYS A 149 -0.12 -8.17 18.14
N TYR A 150 0.63 -9.12 18.70
CA TYR A 150 0.50 -10.55 18.42
C TYR A 150 -0.83 -11.08 18.96
N ARG A 151 -1.19 -10.77 20.22
CA ARG A 151 -2.46 -11.19 20.82
C ARG A 151 -3.69 -10.51 20.22
N ALA A 152 -3.54 -9.30 19.71
CA ALA A 152 -4.62 -8.58 19.04
C ALA A 152 -4.91 -9.10 17.62
N CYS A 153 -4.00 -9.88 17.03
CA CYS A 153 -4.18 -10.41 15.69
C CYS A 153 -5.22 -11.55 15.68
N PRO A 154 -6.30 -11.46 14.87
CA PRO A 154 -7.27 -12.57 14.75
C PRO A 154 -6.67 -13.83 14.14
N ILE A 155 -5.67 -13.68 13.26
CA ILE A 155 -4.93 -14.78 12.61
C ILE A 155 -3.58 -15.00 13.31
N LEU A 156 -3.65 -15.17 14.63
CA LEU A 156 -2.50 -15.32 15.52
C LEU A 156 -1.63 -16.52 15.11
N GLY A 157 -0.31 -16.33 15.10
CA GLY A 157 0.65 -17.39 14.76
C GLY A 157 0.81 -17.64 13.25
N GLN A 158 -0.02 -16.99 12.41
CA GLN A 158 0.15 -17.02 10.96
C GLN A 158 0.51 -15.63 10.43
N ALA A 159 -0.33 -14.61 10.67
CA ALA A 159 -0.07 -13.26 10.19
C ALA A 159 1.01 -12.53 10.99
N ILE A 160 1.11 -12.82 12.29
CA ILE A 160 2.17 -12.32 13.16
C ILE A 160 2.71 -13.50 13.97
N THR A 161 4.02 -13.68 13.99
CA THR A 161 4.72 -14.64 14.88
C THR A 161 5.66 -13.90 15.82
N ILE A 162 6.10 -14.57 16.88
CA ILE A 162 7.13 -14.05 17.80
C ILE A 162 8.42 -14.83 17.59
N GLU A 163 9.50 -14.13 17.27
CA GLU A 163 10.85 -14.67 17.27
C GLU A 163 11.52 -14.37 18.61
N TYR A 164 12.04 -15.43 19.24
CA TYR A 164 12.75 -15.35 20.50
C TYR A 164 14.24 -15.27 20.25
N GLU A 165 14.86 -14.17 20.64
CA GLU A 165 16.31 -13.98 20.55
C GLU A 165 16.91 -13.79 21.94
N LYS A 166 18.07 -14.37 22.20
CA LYS A 166 18.74 -14.22 23.49
C LYS A 166 19.20 -12.77 23.69
N ASN A 167 18.91 -12.21 24.85
CA ASN A 167 19.47 -10.90 25.20
C ASN A 167 20.89 -11.06 25.76
N ASP A 168 21.90 -10.73 24.96
CA ASP A 168 23.31 -10.86 25.36
C ASP A 168 23.68 -9.99 26.56
N ARG A 169 23.03 -8.84 26.74
CA ARG A 169 23.30 -7.92 27.85
C ARG A 169 22.90 -8.49 29.21
N THR A 170 21.79 -9.24 29.27
CA THR A 170 21.23 -9.73 30.55
C THR A 170 21.41 -11.23 30.75
N GLY A 171 21.62 -12.00 29.67
CA GLY A 171 21.80 -13.45 29.68
C GLY A 171 20.60 -14.26 30.19
N LYS A 172 19.54 -13.61 30.68
CA LYS A 172 18.37 -14.24 31.34
C LYS A 172 17.04 -13.92 30.66
N HIS A 173 16.94 -12.80 29.94
CA HIS A 173 15.72 -12.42 29.22
C HIS A 173 15.89 -12.69 27.71
N SER A 174 14.80 -13.06 27.04
CA SER A 174 14.74 -13.14 25.58
C SER A 174 14.02 -11.91 25.02
N PHE A 175 14.52 -11.36 23.91
CA PHE A 175 13.72 -10.48 23.06
C PHE A 175 12.54 -11.29 22.50
N MET A 176 11.36 -10.67 22.45
CA MET A 176 10.16 -11.24 21.83
C MET A 176 9.82 -10.40 20.61
N LYS A 177 10.58 -10.57 19.52
CA LYS A 177 10.46 -9.72 18.34
C LYS A 177 9.24 -10.15 17.51
N PRO A 178 8.21 -9.30 17.33
CA PRO A 178 7.12 -9.64 16.43
C PRO A 178 7.59 -9.60 14.98
N VAL A 179 7.19 -10.60 14.19
CA VAL A 179 7.45 -10.71 12.75
C VAL A 179 6.11 -10.80 12.04
N VAL A 180 5.88 -9.91 11.08
CA VAL A 180 4.67 -9.90 10.25
C VAL A 180 4.92 -10.69 8.97
N HIS A 181 4.04 -11.64 8.67
CA HIS A 181 4.04 -12.43 7.45
C HIS A 181 3.04 -11.86 6.46
N ALA A 182 3.53 -11.23 5.38
CA ALA A 182 2.73 -10.45 4.44
C ALA A 182 1.74 -11.27 3.57
N ASP A 183 1.99 -12.56 3.46
CA ASP A 183 1.15 -13.58 2.82
C ASP A 183 -0.10 -13.90 3.64
N ALA A 184 0.00 -13.95 4.97
CA ALA A 184 -1.14 -14.17 5.87
C ALA A 184 -1.74 -12.87 6.43
N CYS A 185 -1.01 -11.76 6.41
CA CYS A 185 -1.50 -10.48 6.93
C CYS A 185 -2.60 -9.89 6.03
N THR A 186 -3.80 -9.73 6.60
CA THR A 186 -4.95 -9.13 5.91
C THR A 186 -4.94 -7.61 5.89
N GLY A 187 -4.18 -6.98 6.79
CA GLY A 187 -4.17 -5.53 6.97
C GLY A 187 -5.38 -4.98 7.75
N CYS A 188 -6.00 -5.77 8.61
CA CYS A 188 -7.19 -5.35 9.38
C CYS A 188 -6.95 -4.19 10.36
N GLY A 189 -5.70 -3.99 10.82
CA GLY A 189 -5.33 -2.85 11.66
C GLY A 189 -5.50 -3.04 13.17
N LEU A 190 -6.01 -4.19 13.63
CA LEU A 190 -6.17 -4.47 15.08
C LEU A 190 -4.83 -4.36 15.85
N CYS A 191 -3.74 -4.77 15.23
CA CYS A 191 -2.39 -4.67 15.79
C CYS A 191 -1.91 -3.22 15.99
N GLU A 192 -2.25 -2.31 15.08
CA GLU A 192 -1.92 -0.89 15.16
C GLU A 192 -2.72 -0.20 16.29
N ARG A 193 -4.00 -0.55 16.43
CA ARG A 193 -4.82 -0.07 17.56
C ARG A 193 -4.32 -0.60 18.91
N ALA A 194 -3.93 -1.87 18.97
CA ALA A 194 -3.46 -2.51 20.20
C ALA A 194 -2.06 -2.04 20.63
N CYS A 195 -1.32 -1.36 19.76
CA CYS A 195 0.03 -0.90 20.06
C CYS A 195 0.03 0.11 21.23
N VAL A 196 0.74 -0.24 22.30
CA VAL A 196 0.79 0.52 23.56
C VAL A 196 1.67 1.77 23.52
N THR A 197 2.43 1.97 22.45
CA THR A 197 3.27 3.16 22.28
C THR A 197 2.40 4.38 21.93
N GLU A 198 2.87 5.57 22.29
CA GLU A 198 2.17 6.85 22.04
C GLU A 198 1.82 7.00 20.56
N LYS A 199 2.84 6.95 19.70
CA LYS A 199 2.72 6.71 18.27
C LYS A 199 2.95 5.22 18.00
N ALA A 200 2.03 4.57 17.29
CA ALA A 200 2.09 3.13 17.07
C ALA A 200 3.41 2.73 16.36
N ALA A 201 4.15 1.82 16.97
CA ALA A 201 5.37 1.24 16.38
C ALA A 201 5.07 0.13 15.36
N ILE A 202 3.80 -0.26 15.21
CA ILE A 202 3.31 -1.12 14.15
C ILE A 202 2.14 -0.41 13.48
N PHE A 203 2.18 -0.29 12.15
CA PHE A 203 1.17 0.43 11.38
C PHE A 203 0.88 -0.29 10.06
N VAL A 204 -0.34 -0.16 9.56
CA VAL A 204 -0.77 -0.83 8.32
C VAL A 204 -0.64 0.11 7.15
N LEU A 205 -0.03 -0.38 6.08
CA LEU A 205 0.11 0.32 4.81
C LEU A 205 -0.55 -0.47 3.67
N PRO A 206 -0.98 0.20 2.58
CA PRO A 206 -1.40 -0.49 1.37
C PRO A 206 -0.30 -1.42 0.86
N ARG A 207 -0.70 -2.57 0.32
CA ARG A 207 0.25 -3.63 -0.10
C ARG A 207 1.27 -3.12 -1.11
N GLU A 208 0.84 -2.27 -2.04
CA GLU A 208 1.70 -1.65 -3.05
C GLU A 208 2.76 -0.69 -2.48
N VAL A 209 2.53 -0.14 -1.28
CA VAL A 209 3.49 0.73 -0.59
C VAL A 209 4.39 -0.07 0.33
N ALA A 210 3.84 -1.07 1.02
CA ALA A 210 4.57 -1.87 2.00
C ALA A 210 5.53 -2.89 1.37
N LEU A 211 5.13 -3.49 0.23
CA LEU A 211 5.84 -4.63 -0.35
C LEU A 211 6.73 -4.21 -1.53
N GLY A 212 7.96 -4.72 -1.54
CA GLY A 212 8.87 -4.58 -2.67
C GLY A 212 8.56 -5.57 -3.80
N ARG A 213 9.09 -5.28 -5.01
CA ARG A 213 9.03 -6.17 -6.17
C ARG A 213 10.45 -6.46 -6.67
N ALA A 214 10.85 -7.72 -6.70
CA ALA A 214 12.19 -8.15 -7.12
C ALA A 214 12.49 -7.95 -8.63
N GLY A 215 11.48 -7.66 -9.46
CA GLY A 215 11.63 -7.51 -10.90
C GLY A 215 11.85 -8.85 -11.62
N ASP A 216 11.70 -8.87 -12.94
CA ASP A 216 11.54 -10.13 -13.70
C ASP A 216 12.85 -10.91 -13.90
N TYR A 217 13.99 -10.29 -13.58
CA TYR A 217 15.33 -10.89 -13.64
C TYR A 217 15.70 -11.72 -12.41
N TYR A 218 15.10 -11.42 -11.25
CA TYR A 218 15.37 -12.09 -9.98
C TYR A 218 14.17 -12.97 -9.62
N VAL A 219 14.22 -14.22 -10.07
CA VAL A 219 13.22 -15.25 -9.78
C VAL A 219 13.75 -16.29 -8.80
N LYS A 220 12.87 -16.79 -7.95
CA LYS A 220 13.13 -17.91 -7.04
C LYS A 220 13.19 -19.19 -7.87
N GLY A 221 14.39 -19.74 -8.04
CA GLY A 221 14.60 -20.95 -8.83
C GLY A 221 13.85 -22.19 -8.32
N TRP A 222 13.38 -22.19 -7.07
CA TRP A 222 12.59 -23.28 -6.48
C TRP A 222 11.06 -23.09 -6.58
N ASP A 223 10.58 -21.93 -7.02
CA ASP A 223 9.15 -21.64 -7.18
C ASP A 223 8.76 -21.64 -8.66
N LYS A 224 7.95 -22.61 -9.07
CA LYS A 224 7.54 -22.79 -10.47
C LYS A 224 6.71 -21.62 -10.99
N GLU A 225 5.90 -20.98 -10.15
CA GLU A 225 5.10 -19.83 -10.56
C GLU A 225 5.98 -18.60 -10.72
N ASP A 226 6.91 -18.39 -9.77
CA ASP A 226 7.83 -17.26 -9.83
C ASP A 226 8.78 -17.35 -11.04
N GLN A 227 9.24 -18.56 -11.40
CA GLN A 227 10.05 -18.78 -12.61
C GLN A 227 9.38 -18.30 -13.90
N LYS A 228 8.05 -18.29 -13.98
CA LYS A 228 7.35 -17.83 -15.19
C LYS A 228 7.63 -16.35 -15.48
N ARG A 229 8.01 -15.54 -14.48
CA ARG A 229 8.33 -14.12 -14.67
C ARG A 229 9.54 -13.90 -15.56
N VAL A 230 10.48 -14.84 -15.66
CA VAL A 230 11.65 -14.73 -16.56
C VAL A 230 11.23 -14.52 -18.00
N LYS A 231 10.05 -15.01 -18.42
CA LYS A 231 9.53 -14.79 -19.77
C LYS A 231 9.30 -13.31 -20.11
N ASN A 232 9.11 -12.47 -19.10
CA ASN A 232 8.92 -11.03 -19.26
C ASN A 232 10.25 -10.25 -19.21
N ALA A 233 11.36 -10.91 -18.84
CA ALA A 233 12.67 -10.30 -18.81
C ALA A 233 13.11 -9.92 -20.23
N LYS A 234 13.52 -8.67 -20.42
CA LYS A 234 14.02 -8.18 -21.71
C LYS A 234 15.54 -8.28 -21.69
N GLU A 235 16.13 -8.75 -22.79
CA GLU A 235 17.58 -8.74 -22.93
C GLU A 235 18.07 -7.28 -22.98
N ILE A 236 18.85 -6.86 -21.97
CA ILE A 236 19.52 -5.56 -21.97
C ILE A 236 20.93 -5.81 -22.51
N LYS A 237 21.16 -5.44 -23.77
CA LYS A 237 22.51 -5.45 -24.35
C LYS A 237 23.20 -4.13 -24.02
N THR A 238 24.02 -4.13 -22.98
CA THR A 238 24.90 -3.00 -22.69
C THR A 238 26.15 -3.11 -23.56
N THR A 239 26.19 -2.35 -24.66
CA THR A 239 27.38 -2.25 -25.50
C THR A 239 28.30 -1.17 -24.96
N THR A 240 29.52 -1.55 -24.61
CA THR A 240 30.60 -0.64 -24.21
C THR A 240 31.69 -0.62 -25.29
N GLU A 241 32.70 0.25 -25.15
CA GLU A 241 33.88 0.23 -26.04
C GLU A 241 34.60 -1.12 -26.00
N LEU A 242 34.65 -1.79 -24.84
CA LEU A 242 35.16 -3.17 -24.68
C LEU A 242 34.32 -4.21 -25.42
N SER A 243 33.04 -3.93 -25.68
CA SER A 243 32.16 -4.83 -26.43
C SER A 243 32.42 -4.80 -27.94
N LYS A 244 33.33 -3.94 -28.42
CA LYS A 244 33.79 -3.92 -29.83
C LYS A 244 34.77 -5.04 -30.13
N ASP A 245 35.55 -5.44 -29.12
CA ASP A 245 36.51 -6.53 -29.23
C ASP A 245 35.85 -7.88 -28.91
N THR A 246 36.44 -8.97 -29.38
CA THR A 246 35.92 -10.30 -29.03
C THR A 246 36.13 -10.57 -27.54
N ALA A 247 35.32 -11.46 -26.94
CA ALA A 247 35.47 -11.79 -25.52
C ALA A 247 36.88 -12.28 -25.16
N ILE A 248 37.56 -12.96 -26.09
CA ILE A 248 38.95 -13.42 -25.91
C ILE A 248 39.92 -12.24 -26.00
N ASP A 249 39.75 -11.34 -26.95
CA ASP A 249 40.63 -10.19 -27.13
C ASP A 249 40.50 -9.20 -25.97
N SER A 250 39.27 -8.93 -25.52
CA SER A 250 39.01 -8.04 -24.37
C SER A 250 39.58 -8.60 -23.05
N LEU A 251 39.59 -9.91 -22.85
CA LEU A 251 40.20 -10.54 -21.66
C LEU A 251 41.74 -10.55 -21.70
N ASN A 252 42.31 -10.49 -22.90
CA ASN A 252 43.76 -10.50 -23.11
C ASN A 252 44.35 -9.09 -23.31
N ASP A 253 43.51 -8.05 -23.42
CA ASP A 253 43.97 -6.67 -23.55
C ASP A 253 44.49 -6.15 -22.19
N MET A 254 45.80 -6.28 -22.00
CA MET A 254 46.51 -5.84 -20.79
C MET A 254 46.75 -4.31 -20.73
N LYS A 255 46.31 -3.55 -21.74
CA LYS A 255 46.65 -2.12 -21.93
C LYS A 255 46.24 -1.16 -20.81
N GLY A 256 45.37 -1.56 -19.88
CA GLY A 256 44.98 -0.75 -18.73
C GLY A 256 45.49 -1.24 -17.37
N LEU A 257 46.17 -2.39 -17.34
CA LEU A 257 46.60 -3.06 -16.10
C LEU A 257 48.11 -2.92 -15.86
N LEU A 258 48.85 -2.45 -16.86
CA LEU A 258 50.30 -2.23 -16.83
C LEU A 258 50.72 -0.76 -17.03
N ASP A 259 49.76 0.14 -17.24
CA ASP A 259 49.99 1.57 -17.37
C ASP A 259 49.76 2.26 -16.01
N ASP A 260 50.63 1.96 -15.03
CA ASP A 260 50.96 2.80 -13.87
C ASP A 260 52.40 3.32 -14.03
#